data_AF-A0A0T6Z9R8-F1
#
_entry.id   AF-A0A0T6Z9R8-F1
#
_cell.length_a   1.000
_cell.length_b   1.000
_cell.length_c   1.000
_cell.angle_alpha   90.00
_cell.angle_beta   90.00
_cell.angle_gamma   90.00
#
_symmetry.space_group_name_H-M   'P 1'
#
loop_
_entity.id
_entity.type
_entity.pdbx_description
1 polymer ?
#
loop_
_entity_poly.entity_id
_entity_poly.type
_entity_poly.pdbx_seq_one_letter_code
_entity_poly.pdbx_strand_id
1 'polypeptide(L)' 'MCGELNEILTFIEQLLEVDVEGIPPMTSVVPTTMKMRQDVVTEGNHAEEIVANAPFSERNFFLVPKILE' A
#
# COMPACT_ATOMS: atom_id res chain seq x y z
N MET A 1 1.92 -7.27 22.27
CA MET A 1 0.95 -7.04 21.17
C MET A 1 -0.31 -6.29 21.61
N CYS A 2 -1.28 -6.88 22.34
CA CYS A 2 -2.49 -6.11 22.72
C CYS A 2 -2.20 -4.94 23.68
N GLY A 3 -1.22 -5.07 24.59
CA GLY A 3 -0.83 -3.99 25.50
C GLY A 3 -0.23 -2.78 24.77
N GLU A 4 0.76 -3.01 23.91
CA GLU A 4 1.40 -1.96 23.10
C GLU A 4 0.41 -1.25 22.17
N LEU A 5 -0.54 -1.99 21.58
CA LEU A 5 -1.57 -1.38 20.73
C LEU A 5 -2.49 -0.47 21.54
N ASN A 6 -2.88 -0.89 22.75
CA ASN A 6 -3.68 -0.07 23.65
C ASN A 6 -2.92 1.20 24.08
N GLU A 7 -1.62 1.10 24.35
CA GLU A 7 -0.79 2.28 24.67
C GLU A 7 -0.73 3.28 23.50
N ILE A 8 -0.60 2.81 22.26
CA ILE A 8 -0.63 3.66 21.05
C ILE A 8 -1.99 4.34 20.90
N LEU A 9 -3.09 3.61 21.13
CA LEU A 9 -4.44 4.18 21.05
C LEU A 9 -4.64 5.29 22.09
N THR A 10 -4.24 5.06 23.35
CA THR A 10 -4.29 6.08 24.41
C THR A 10 -3.45 7.30 24.06
N PHE A 11 -2.31 7.14 23.40
CA PHE A 11 -1.48 8.28 22.96
C PHE A 11 -2.18 9.12 21.88
N ILE A 12 -2.88 8.49 20.93
CA ILE A 12 -3.61 9.18 19.85
C ILE A 12 -4.78 10.01 20.38
N GLU A 13 -5.39 9.62 21.50
CA GLU A 13 -6.51 10.36 22.11
C GLU A 13 -6.18 11.81 22.47
N GLN A 14 -4.90 12.16 22.66
CA GLN A 14 -4.44 13.54 22.87
C GLN A 14 -4.83 14.48 21.72
N LEU A 15 -5.01 13.95 20.50
CA LEU A 15 -5.44 14.75 19.35
C LEU A 15 -6.89 15.27 19.47
N LEU A 16 -7.71 14.69 20.35
CA LEU A 16 -9.09 15.14 20.60
C LEU A 16 -9.17 16.49 21.32
N GLU A 17 -8.06 16.96 21.91
CA GLU A 17 -7.98 18.27 22.59
C GLU A 17 -7.99 19.44 21.60
N VAL A 18 -7.73 19.19 20.31
CA VAL A 18 -7.64 20.22 19.28
C VAL A 18 -8.95 20.30 18.50
N ASP A 19 -9.59 21.48 18.52
CA ASP A 19 -10.76 21.77 17.71
C ASP A 19 -10.38 21.94 16.23
N VAL A 20 -10.99 21.14 15.37
CA VAL A 20 -10.81 21.15 13.92
C VAL A 20 -12.13 21.38 13.17
N GLU A 21 -13.16 21.90 13.86
CA GLU A 21 -14.45 22.21 13.25
C GLU A 21 -14.28 23.18 12.07
N GLY A 22 -14.84 22.80 10.91
CA GLY A 22 -14.74 23.59 9.68
C GLY A 22 -13.39 23.52 8.96
N ILE A 23 -12.39 22.80 9.48
CA ILE A 23 -11.10 22.62 8.80
C ILE A 23 -11.21 21.44 7.82
N PRO A 24 -11.02 21.65 6.49
CA PRO A 24 -11.03 20.55 5.55
C PRO A 24 -9.80 19.64 5.76
N PRO A 25 -9.94 18.32 5.66
CA PRO A 25 -8.82 17.40 5.82
C PRO A 25 -7.80 17.61 4.70
N MET A 26 -6.51 17.58 5.06
CA MET A 26 -5.41 17.68 4.10
C MET A 26 -5.02 16.30 3.59
N THR A 27 -5.09 16.08 2.26
CA THR A 27 -4.76 14.79 1.61
C THR A 27 -3.34 14.72 1.08
N SER A 28 -2.75 15.87 0.72
CA SER A 28 -1.38 16.03 0.25
C SER A 28 -0.89 17.41 0.64
N VAL A 29 0.39 17.53 0.96
CA VAL A 29 1.03 18.81 1.29
C VAL A 29 1.23 19.72 0.07
N VAL A 30 1.16 19.16 -1.14
CA VAL A 30 1.24 19.91 -2.40
C VAL A 30 -0.09 19.80 -3.14
N PRO A 31 -0.64 20.90 -3.71
CA PRO A 31 -1.81 20.84 -4.57
C PRO A 31 -1.59 19.83 -5.69
N THR A 32 -2.44 18.80 -5.75
CA THR A 32 -2.29 17.72 -6.73
C THR A 32 -3.58 17.59 -7.52
N THR A 33 -3.46 17.55 -8.84
CA THR A 33 -4.56 17.14 -9.72
C THR A 33 -4.47 15.64 -9.98
N MET A 34 -5.58 15.03 -10.41
CA MET A 34 -5.57 13.63 -10.83
C MET A 34 -4.55 13.42 -11.96
N LYS A 35 -3.57 12.54 -11.72
CA LYS A 35 -2.58 12.18 -12.74
C LYS A 35 -3.18 11.16 -13.69
N MET A 36 -3.23 11.51 -14.96
CA MET A 36 -3.61 10.59 -16.03
C MET A 36 -2.36 9.94 -16.63
N ARG A 37 -2.47 8.68 -17.04
CA ARG A 37 -1.45 7.96 -17.80
C ARG A 37 -1.92 7.82 -19.25
N GLN A 38 -0.99 7.91 -20.20
CA GLN A 38 -1.29 7.59 -21.60
C GLN A 38 -1.63 6.11 -21.74
N ASP A 39 -2.60 5.78 -22.60
CA ASP A 39 -2.96 4.40 -22.92
C ASP A 39 -2.04 3.84 -24.00
N VAL A 40 -0.80 3.56 -23.61
CA VAL A 40 0.23 3.00 -24.48
C VAL A 40 0.93 1.84 -23.79
N VAL A 41 1.38 0.87 -24.59
CA VAL A 41 2.23 -0.23 -24.14
C VAL A 41 3.65 0.30 -23.94
N THR A 42 4.25 0.05 -22.78
CA THR A 42 5.59 0.55 -22.44
C THR A 42 6.65 -0.56 -22.40
N GLU A 43 6.27 -1.82 -22.14
CA GLU A 43 7.20 -2.93 -21.89
C GLU A 43 6.58 -4.29 -22.30
N GLY A 44 7.42 -5.32 -22.44
CA GLY A 44 6.98 -6.70 -22.70
C GLY A 44 8.13 -7.71 -22.69
N ASN A 45 7.82 -9.00 -22.55
CA ASN A 45 8.76 -10.14 -22.61
C ASN A 45 9.83 -10.24 -21.50
N HIS A 46 9.65 -9.62 -20.34
CA HIS A 46 10.59 -9.67 -19.21
C HIS A 46 10.28 -10.78 -18.19
N ALA A 47 9.71 -11.90 -18.64
CA ALA A 47 9.17 -12.93 -17.75
C ALA A 47 10.24 -13.53 -16.80
N GLU A 48 11.46 -13.73 -17.29
CA GLU A 48 12.59 -14.24 -16.51
C GLU A 48 13.07 -13.23 -15.45
N GLU A 49 13.14 -11.94 -15.80
CA GLU A 49 13.52 -10.86 -14.89
C GLU A 49 12.48 -10.67 -13.76
N ILE A 50 11.20 -10.79 -14.11
CA ILE A 50 10.08 -10.64 -13.16
C ILE A 50 10.14 -11.70 -12.05
N VAL A 51 10.51 -12.94 -12.38
CA VAL A 51 10.53 -14.05 -11.42
C VAL A 51 11.88 -14.22 -10.72
N ALA A 52 12.88 -13.39 -11.03
CA ALA A 52 14.25 -13.54 -10.52
C ALA A 52 14.35 -13.48 -8.98
N ASN A 53 13.46 -12.74 -8.32
CA ASN A 53 13.41 -12.63 -6.86
C ASN A 53 12.29 -13.46 -6.22
N ALA A 54 11.58 -14.28 -7.01
CA ALA A 54 10.52 -15.13 -6.49
C ALA A 54 11.12 -16.19 -5.54
N PRO A 55 10.57 -16.37 -4.32
CA PRO A 55 11.01 -17.46 -3.45
C PRO A 55 10.89 -18.84 -4.11
N PHE A 56 9.85 -19.03 -4.92
CA PHE A 56 9.62 -20.20 -5.74
C PHE A 56 8.98 -19.78 -7.06
N SER A 57 9.58 -20.21 -8.16
CA SER A 57 9.02 -20.02 -9.51
C SER A 57 9.26 -21.24 -10.38
N GLU A 58 8.35 -21.47 -11.34
CA GLU A 58 8.49 -22.52 -12.34
C GLU A 58 7.92 -22.02 -13.68
N ARG A 59 8.67 -22.18 -14.78
CA ARG A 59 8.25 -21.78 -16.14
C ARG A 59 7.67 -20.36 -16.20
N ASN A 60 8.29 -19.42 -15.49
CA ASN A 60 7.85 -18.02 -15.34
C ASN A 60 6.51 -17.82 -14.59
N PHE A 61 6.10 -18.78 -13.75
CA PHE A 61 4.98 -18.63 -12.81
C PHE A 61 5.49 -18.56 -11.38
N PHE A 62 4.82 -17.76 -10.53
CA PHE A 62 5.01 -17.79 -9.09
C PHE A 62 4.31 -19.01 -8.49
N LEU A 63 5.02 -19.79 -7.69
CA LEU A 63 4.44 -20.95 -7.01
C LEU A 63 3.84 -20.52 -5.67
N VAL A 64 2.59 -20.89 -5.43
CA VAL A 64 1.87 -20.67 -4.17
C VAL A 64 1.24 -21.98 -3.70
N PRO A 65 1.12 -22.22 -2.38
CA PRO A 65 0.42 -23.39 -1.86
C PRO A 65 -1.03 -23.42 -2.36
N LYS A 66 -1.48 -24.58 -2.82
CA LYS A 66 -2.89 -24.78 -3.16
C LYS A 66 -3.72 -24.68 -1.88
N ILE A 67 -4.73 -23.83 -1.88
CA ILE A 67 -5.73 -23.80 -0.81
C ILE A 67 -6.53 -25.11 -0.91
N LEU A 68 -6.52 -25.89 0.16
CA LEU A 68 -7.40 -27.04 0.37
C LEU A 68 -8.54 -26.56 1.28
N GLU A 69 -9.79 -26.90 0.96
CA GLU A 69 -10.95 -26.73 1.85
C GLU A 69 -11.06 -27.90 2.84
#